data_AF-A0A7K0D844-F1
#
_entry.id   AF-A0A7K0D844-F1
#
_cell.length_a   1.000
_cell.length_b   1.000
_cell.length_c   1.000
_cell.angle_alpha   90.00
_cell.angle_beta   90.00
_cell.angle_gamma   90.00
#
_symmetry.space_group_name_H-M   'P 1'
#
loop_
_entity.id
_entity.type
_entity.pdbx_description
1 polymer ?
#
loop_
_entity_poly.entity_id
_entity_poly.type
_entity_poly.pdbx_seq_one_letter_code
_entity_poly.pdbx_strand_id
1 'polypeptide(L)'
;MGGIRSVGGQLASGSEDGNVILWSLAGVEDDAAQSDPRIRATLVGLPEGWAAIAPDGRYKAEGTIGGAFWWVIGMCRFEIGELDPYLREIAQVAADVPL
;
A
#
# COMPACT_ATOMS: atom_id res chain seq x y z
N MET A 1 18.13 -10.79 1.62
CA MET A 1 18.86 -9.54 1.99
C MET A 1 17.93 -8.35 1.75
N GLY A 2 17.19 -7.91 2.78
CA GLY A 2 16.28 -6.76 2.68
C GLY A 2 17.02 -5.44 2.91
N GLY A 3 16.85 -4.48 2.02
CA GLY A 3 17.44 -3.13 2.14
C GLY A 3 16.46 -2.14 2.76
N ILE A 4 16.99 -1.20 3.54
CA ILE A 4 16.25 -0.08 4.14
C ILE A 4 16.77 1.20 3.46
N ARG A 5 15.89 2.02 2.89
CA ARG A 5 16.26 3.31 2.27
C ARG A 5 15.34 4.41 2.80
N SER A 6 15.91 5.49 3.31
CA SER A 6 15.20 6.69 3.72
C SER A 6 15.57 7.91 2.87
N VAL A 7 14.58 8.69 2.45
CA VAL A 7 14.75 10.01 1.81
C VAL A 7 13.56 10.89 2.24
N GLY A 8 13.81 12.11 2.70
CA GLY A 8 12.77 13.14 2.87
C GLY A 8 11.62 12.78 3.81
N GLY A 9 11.89 12.12 4.94
CA GLY A 9 10.84 11.70 5.88
C GLY A 9 10.04 10.48 5.43
N GLN A 10 10.49 9.77 4.39
CA GLN A 10 9.93 8.49 3.98
C GLN A 10 10.96 7.38 4.16
N LEU A 11 10.46 6.20 4.49
CA LEU A 11 11.27 4.99 4.60
C LEU A 11 10.58 3.86 3.82
N ALA A 12 11.37 3.04 3.15
CA ALA A 12 10.91 1.77 2.57
C ALA A 12 11.64 0.60 3.23
N SER A 13 10.89 -0.43 3.60
CA SER A 13 11.42 -1.72 4.08
C SER A 13 10.92 -2.85 3.20
N GLY A 14 11.84 -3.62 2.62
CA GLY A 14 11.51 -4.82 1.84
C GLY A 14 11.65 -6.09 2.67
N SER A 15 10.76 -7.05 2.43
CA SER A 15 10.77 -8.39 3.02
C SER A 15 11.11 -9.45 1.96
N GLU A 16 11.53 -10.63 2.41
CA GLU A 16 11.92 -11.75 1.54
C GLU A 16 10.72 -12.40 0.82
N ASP A 17 9.51 -12.16 1.32
CA ASP A 17 8.24 -12.55 0.69
C ASP A 17 7.86 -11.69 -0.52
N GLY A 18 8.70 -10.74 -0.92
CA GLY A 18 8.48 -9.86 -2.07
C GLY A 18 7.62 -8.64 -1.77
N ASN A 19 7.18 -8.47 -0.52
CA ASN A 19 6.42 -7.29 -0.09
C ASN A 19 7.35 -6.14 0.32
N VAL A 20 6.89 -4.92 0.10
CA VAL A 20 7.55 -3.69 0.58
C VAL A 20 6.54 -2.87 1.38
N ILE A 21 6.94 -2.41 2.56
CA ILE A 21 6.16 -1.45 3.34
C ILE A 21 6.80 -0.07 3.17
N LEU A 22 5.97 0.92 2.80
CA LEU A 22 6.34 2.32 2.75
C LEU A 22 5.84 3.02 4.02
N TRP A 23 6.72 3.80 4.64
CA TRP A 23 6.50 4.47 5.91
C TRP A 23 6.66 5.99 5.76
N SER A 24 5.81 6.75 6.47
CA SER A 24 6.08 8.14 6.86
C SER A 24 6.84 8.15 8.18
N LEU A 25 7.91 8.92 8.23
CA LEU A 25 8.64 9.26 9.45
C LEU A 25 8.37 10.74 9.75
N ALA A 26 8.16 11.07 11.03
CA ALA A 26 8.13 12.46 11.45
C ALA A 26 9.50 13.12 11.14
N GLY A 27 9.47 14.34 10.62
CA GLY A 27 10.69 15.10 10.34
C GLY A 27 11.44 15.43 11.64
N VAL A 28 12.76 15.60 11.54
CA VAL A 28 13.58 16.10 12.66
C VAL A 28 13.35 17.60 12.91
N GLU A 29 12.68 18.30 11.98
CA GLU A 29 12.52 19.75 11.98
C GLU A 29 11.21 20.25 12.62
N ASP A 30 10.22 19.38 12.84
CA ASP A 30 9.01 19.74 13.56
C ASP A 30 9.22 19.49 15.06
N ASP A 31 9.17 20.57 15.85
CA ASP A 31 9.15 20.59 17.33
C ASP A 31 7.89 19.89 17.92
N ALA A 32 7.16 19.15 17.10
CA ALA A 32 6.05 18.30 17.46
C ALA A 32 6.60 16.90 17.79
N ALA A 33 6.66 16.61 19.10
CA ALA A 33 6.81 15.29 19.71
C ALA A 33 6.92 14.12 18.72
N GLN A 34 8.11 13.51 18.69
CA GLN A 34 8.45 12.21 18.10
C GLN A 34 7.20 11.38 17.76
N SER A 35 6.65 11.56 16.56
CA SER A 35 5.44 10.85 16.17
C SER A 35 5.83 9.48 15.63
N ASP A 36 5.16 8.44 16.10
CA ASP A 36 5.40 7.07 15.67
C ASP A 36 5.31 6.95 14.13
N PRO A 37 6.22 6.20 13.49
CA PRO A 37 6.15 5.90 12.06
C PRO A 37 4.75 5.43 11.65
N ARG A 38 4.28 5.91 10.50
CA ARG A 38 2.97 5.54 9.95
C ARG A 38 3.15 4.79 8.64
N ILE A 39 2.47 3.65 8.48
CA ILE A 39 2.41 2.96 7.20
C ILE A 39 1.65 3.85 6.21
N ARG A 40 2.25 4.11 5.05
CA ARG A 40 1.58 4.76 3.92
C ARG A 40 0.96 3.74 3.00
N ALA A 41 1.71 2.70 2.66
CA ALA A 41 1.24 1.66 1.77
C ALA A 41 2.03 0.36 1.94
N THR A 42 1.38 -0.76 1.63
CA THR A 42 2.02 -2.04 1.37
C THR A 42 2.03 -2.28 -0.13
N LEU A 43 3.21 -2.53 -0.69
CA LEU A 43 3.42 -2.85 -2.09
C LEU A 43 3.63 -4.35 -2.24
N VAL A 44 2.93 -4.93 -3.20
CA VAL A 44 3.02 -6.35 -3.57
C VAL A 44 3.50 -6.41 -5.00
N GLY A 45 4.72 -6.91 -5.20
CA GLY A 45 5.27 -7.19 -6.52
C GLY A 45 4.86 -8.59 -6.98
N LEU A 46 4.32 -8.71 -8.19
CA LEU A 46 3.97 -9.98 -8.82
C LEU A 46 4.73 -10.11 -10.16
N PRO A 47 4.88 -11.33 -10.72
CA PRO A 47 5.66 -11.48 -11.94
C PRO A 47 5.06 -10.71 -13.14
N GLU A 48 3.73 -10.57 -13.20
CA GLU A 48 3.00 -9.90 -14.29
C GLU A 48 2.28 -8.60 -13.86
N GLY A 49 2.54 -8.08 -12.66
CA GLY A 49 1.85 -6.90 -12.16
C GLY A 49 2.31 -6.45 -10.78
N TRP A 50 1.61 -5.48 -10.23
CA TRP A 50 1.85 -4.99 -8.89
C TRP A 50 0.60 -4.38 -8.28
N ALA A 51 0.56 -4.31 -6.96
CA ALA A 51 -0.45 -3.58 -6.21
C ALA A 51 0.19 -2.74 -5.10
N ALA A 52 -0.42 -1.61 -4.78
CA ALA A 52 -0.10 -0.80 -3.62
C ALA A 52 -1.38 -0.51 -2.83
N ILE A 53 -1.40 -0.86 -1.55
CA ILE A 53 -2.59 -0.76 -0.69
C ILE A 53 -2.31 0.22 0.44
N ALA A 54 -3.11 1.27 0.55
CA ALA A 54 -3.09 2.19 1.68
C ALA A 54 -3.96 1.66 2.84
N PRO A 55 -3.62 1.99 4.10
CA PRO A 55 -4.41 1.57 5.26
C PRO A 55 -5.86 2.06 5.28
N ASP A 56 -6.19 3.10 4.49
CA ASP A 56 -7.52 3.67 4.39
C ASP A 56 -8.41 2.97 3.35
N GLY A 57 -7.92 1.93 2.67
CA GLY A 57 -8.67 1.14 1.69
C GLY A 57 -8.45 1.58 0.23
N ARG A 58 -7.80 2.73 0.00
CA ARG A 58 -7.39 3.13 -1.36
C ARG A 58 -6.29 2.22 -1.86
N TYR A 59 -6.35 1.88 -3.15
CA TYR A 59 -5.35 1.02 -3.75
C TYR A 59 -4.99 1.42 -5.18
N LYS A 60 -3.80 1.04 -5.59
CA LYS A 60 -3.35 1.05 -6.98
C LYS A 60 -3.05 -0.36 -7.40
N ALA A 61 -3.31 -0.65 -8.66
CA ALA A 61 -2.93 -1.92 -9.22
C ALA A 61 -2.77 -1.80 -10.73
N GLU A 62 -1.78 -2.52 -11.27
CA GLU A 62 -1.48 -2.54 -12.70
C GLU A 62 -0.96 -3.92 -13.10
N GLY A 63 -1.25 -4.32 -14.34
CA GLY A 63 -0.90 -5.64 -14.86
C GLY A 63 -1.87 -6.73 -14.42
N THR A 64 -1.45 -7.98 -14.58
CA THR A 64 -2.27 -9.16 -14.27
C THR A 64 -2.01 -9.60 -12.83
N ILE A 65 -2.86 -9.12 -11.93
CA ILE A 65 -2.78 -9.35 -10.47
C ILE A 65 -3.78 -10.40 -9.95
N GLY A 66 -4.62 -10.93 -10.84
CA GLY A 66 -5.75 -11.79 -10.51
C GLY A 66 -5.35 -12.98 -9.65
N GLY A 67 -6.14 -13.26 -8.61
CA GLY A 67 -5.84 -14.35 -7.69
C GLY A 67 -4.87 -13.98 -6.56
N ALA A 68 -3.95 -13.03 -6.76
CA ALA A 68 -2.90 -12.68 -5.81
C ALA A 68 -3.24 -11.52 -4.86
N PHE A 69 -4.17 -10.64 -5.25
CA PHE A 69 -4.72 -9.58 -4.41
C PHE A 69 -6.25 -9.57 -4.49
N TRP A 70 -6.92 -9.52 -3.34
CA TRP A 70 -8.38 -9.57 -3.22
C TRP A 70 -8.85 -9.02 -1.87
N TRP A 71 -10.13 -8.71 -1.77
CA TRP A 71 -10.80 -8.31 -0.55
C TRP A 71 -11.57 -9.48 0.07
N VAL A 72 -11.74 -9.46 1.40
CA VAL A 72 -12.61 -10.40 2.11
C VAL A 72 -13.53 -9.64 3.06
N ILE A 73 -14.84 -9.85 2.93
CA ILE A 73 -15.85 -9.36 3.88
C ILE A 73 -16.73 -10.54 4.26
N GLY A 74 -16.84 -10.81 5.57
CA GLY A 74 -17.74 -11.88 6.05
C GLY A 74 -17.46 -13.26 5.43
N MET A 75 -16.20 -13.60 5.20
CA MET A 75 -15.73 -14.83 4.52
C MET A 75 -16.00 -14.90 3.00
N CYS A 76 -16.59 -13.88 2.40
CA CYS A 76 -16.72 -13.77 0.95
C CYS A 76 -15.50 -13.07 0.35
N ARG A 77 -14.90 -13.70 -0.67
CA ARG A 77 -13.83 -13.11 -1.47
C ARG A 77 -14.41 -12.21 -2.56
N PHE A 78 -13.79 -11.06 -2.76
CA PHE A 78 -14.09 -10.12 -3.84
C PHE A 78 -12.81 -9.76 -4.57
N GLU A 79 -12.82 -9.86 -5.89
CA GLU A 79 -11.74 -9.41 -6.76
C GLU A 79 -11.65 -7.89 -6.80
N ILE A 80 -10.54 -7.41 -7.36
CA ILE A 80 -10.28 -5.99 -7.52
C ILE A 80 -11.33 -5.34 -8.42
N GLY A 81 -11.84 -4.18 -7.98
CA GLY A 81 -12.93 -3.45 -8.61
C GLY A 81 -14.34 -3.92 -8.24
N GLU A 82 -14.52 -5.11 -7.65
CA GLU A 82 -15.87 -5.61 -7.34
C GLU A 82 -16.57 -4.83 -6.22
N LEU A 83 -15.80 -4.25 -5.30
CA LEU A 83 -16.33 -3.49 -4.17
C LEU A 83 -16.48 -1.99 -4.45
N ASP A 84 -15.81 -1.47 -5.47
CA ASP A 84 -15.79 -0.05 -5.82
C ASP A 84 -17.20 0.58 -5.98
N PRO A 85 -18.23 -0.11 -6.52
CA PRO A 85 -19.59 0.44 -6.59
C PRO A 85 -20.33 0.51 -5.24
N TYR A 86 -19.85 -0.24 -4.24
CA TYR A 86 -20.58 -0.47 -2.98
C TYR A 86 -19.93 0.22 -1.78
N LEU A 87 -18.59 0.32 -1.77
CA LEU A 87 -17.80 0.82 -0.65
C LEU A 87 -16.91 1.95 -1.14
N ARG A 88 -17.24 3.18 -0.74
CA ARG A 88 -16.53 4.39 -1.16
C ARG A 88 -15.11 4.44 -0.59
N GLU A 89 -14.93 3.75 0.53
CA GLU A 89 -13.69 3.62 1.27
C GLU A 89 -12.69 2.69 0.56
N ILE A 90 -13.18 1.77 -0.28
CA ILE A 90 -12.36 0.86 -1.08
C ILE A 90 -12.43 1.32 -2.53
N ALA A 91 -11.40 2.02 -2.98
CA ALA A 91 -11.40 2.61 -4.31
C ALA A 91 -10.05 2.48 -4.99
N GLN A 92 -10.07 2.05 -6.26
CA GLN A 92 -8.90 2.13 -7.10
C GLN A 92 -8.60 3.60 -7.42
N VAL A 93 -7.36 4.02 -7.19
CA VAL A 93 -6.86 5.34 -7.60
C VAL A 93 -5.94 5.20 -8.80
N ALA A 94 -5.92 6.23 -9.66
CA ALA A 94 -5.03 6.26 -10.81
C ALA A 94 -3.55 6.21 -10.38
N ALA A 95 -2.69 5.64 -11.22
CA ALA A 95 -1.29 5.38 -10.88
C ALA A 95 -0.49 6.66 -10.57
N ASP A 96 -0.85 7.78 -11.18
CA ASP A 96 -0.25 9.11 -11.02
C ASP A 96 -0.77 9.88 -9.79
N VAL A 97 -1.90 9.46 -9.21
CA VAL A 97 -2.50 10.10 -8.04
C VAL A 97 -1.80 9.60 -6.77
N PRO A 98 -1.33 10.45 -5.85
CA PRO A 98 -0.73 9.99 -4.59
C PRO A 98 -1.68 9.10 -3.77
N LEU A 99 -1.13 8.02 -3.19
CA LEU A 99 -1.78 7.28 -2.10
C LEU A 99 -1.63 8.06 -0.79
#